data_AF-A0A3M1G5R8-F1
#
_entry.id   AF-A0A3M1G5R8-F1
#
_cell.length_a   1.000
_cell.length_b   1.000
_cell.length_c   1.000
_cell.angle_alpha   90.00
_cell.angle_beta   90.00
_cell.angle_gamma   90.00
#
_symmetry.space_group_name_H-M   'P 1'
#
loop_
_entity.id
_entity.type
_entity.pdbx_description
1 polymer ?
#
loop_
_entity_poly.entity_id
_entity_poly.type
_entity_poly.pdbx_seq_one_letter_code
_entity_poly.pdbx_strand_id
1 'polypeptide(L)'
;MSKQVRYWLINIVQTLLRVLPFPTRTGLIPIGRPGPEAPVLLTCNFQLTVERVQRALEGIDCWLLVANSRGVNVWCAATGGLLTNHDVIAALKTSGIEERVTHREVILPQLAATGIEGKVIRQKTHWKVVWGPVEAADIPAFLAAGKKKTAAMRTVTFPWPRRLEMAVAWAFPISLVTGLIACFVWRAALWPLIALVWAISLLTFLAFPLYQGWLDRKTKHLGFVFFDFGQGGVQLILWVLVMLVAVGSGWAAGALSWGYILRWGLASLLVVLMVSIDLMGSTPTYKSGLHEDRLLEVRLDEALCKGAAFCEDVCPANCFEVDRTRRLATRPRADACVQCGACIVQCPFDALSFAAPS
;
A
#
# COMPACT_ATOMS: atom_id res chain seq x y z
N MET A 1 27.93 8.54 -11.83
CA MET A 1 27.30 7.45 -11.04
C MET A 1 26.66 6.46 -12.02
N SER A 2 26.99 5.17 -11.96
CA SER A 2 26.37 4.18 -12.86
C SER A 2 24.86 4.08 -12.57
N LYS A 3 24.05 3.70 -13.58
CA LYS A 3 22.59 3.51 -13.41
C LYS A 3 22.26 2.58 -12.23
N GLN A 4 23.08 1.54 -12.04
CA GLN A 4 22.91 0.58 -10.96
C GLN A 4 23.20 1.17 -9.58
N VAL A 5 24.24 2.00 -9.43
CA VAL A 5 24.52 2.70 -8.16
C VAL A 5 23.40 3.69 -7.84
N ARG A 6 22.90 4.42 -8.85
CA ARG A 6 21.75 5.32 -8.68
C ARG A 6 20.52 4.57 -8.20
N TYR A 7 20.19 3.44 -8.85
CA TYR A 7 19.05 2.61 -8.47
C TYR A 7 19.15 2.19 -7.01
N TRP A 8 20.30 1.65 -6.58
CA TRP A 8 20.48 1.19 -5.20
C TRP A 8 20.39 2.34 -4.20
N LEU A 9 21.00 3.48 -4.49
CA LEU A 9 20.92 4.67 -3.64
C LEU A 9 19.47 5.13 -3.45
N ILE A 10 18.72 5.27 -4.55
CA ILE A 10 17.31 5.64 -4.50
C ILE A 10 16.51 4.60 -3.71
N ASN A 11 16.71 3.31 -3.99
CA ASN A 11 15.97 2.25 -3.33
C ASN A 11 16.20 2.27 -1.81
N ILE A 12 17.45 2.41 -1.37
CA ILE A 12 17.78 2.44 0.05
C ILE A 12 17.24 3.71 0.71
N VAL A 13 17.60 4.88 0.20
CA VAL A 13 17.25 6.17 0.82
C VAL A 13 15.74 6.40 0.84
N GLN A 14 15.05 6.15 -0.27
CA GLN A 14 13.60 6.37 -0.34
C GLN A 14 12.79 5.24 0.29
N THR A 15 13.39 4.07 0.55
CA THR A 15 12.76 3.08 1.44
C THR A 15 12.84 3.55 2.89
N LEU A 16 13.99 4.07 3.33
CA LEU A 16 14.18 4.61 4.68
C LEU A 16 13.28 5.82 4.96
N LEU A 17 13.03 6.65 3.94
CA LEU A 17 12.21 7.86 4.03
C LEU A 17 10.87 7.70 3.31
N ARG A 18 10.35 6.47 3.18
CA ARG A 18 9.18 6.15 2.34
C ARG A 18 7.90 6.92 2.70
N VAL A 19 7.79 7.41 3.93
CA VAL A 19 6.69 8.26 4.40
C VAL A 19 6.64 9.65 3.72
N LEU A 20 7.76 10.10 3.14
CA LEU A 20 7.86 11.40 2.47
C LEU A 20 7.55 11.29 0.97
N PRO A 21 6.91 12.31 0.38
CA PRO A 21 6.69 12.35 -1.05
C PRO A 21 7.99 12.61 -1.82
N PHE A 22 8.30 11.77 -2.80
CA PHE A 22 9.44 11.95 -3.70
C PHE A 22 8.97 11.99 -5.17
N PRO A 23 8.49 13.15 -5.66
CA PRO A 23 8.01 13.27 -7.04
C PRO A 23 9.17 13.23 -8.05
N THR A 24 8.97 12.52 -9.15
CA THR A 24 9.82 12.59 -10.35
C THR A 24 9.09 13.27 -11.50
N ARG A 25 9.82 13.54 -12.59
CA ARG A 25 9.25 14.14 -13.81
C ARG A 25 8.18 13.23 -14.40
N THR A 26 7.03 13.83 -14.70
CA THR A 26 5.94 13.19 -15.45
C THR A 26 6.25 13.15 -16.94
N GLY A 27 5.55 12.29 -17.66
CA GLY A 27 5.64 12.20 -19.12
C GLY A 27 5.98 10.81 -19.61
N LEU A 28 6.32 10.73 -20.90
CA LEU A 28 6.54 9.48 -21.60
C LEU A 28 8.01 9.06 -21.56
N ILE A 29 8.24 7.81 -21.17
CA ILE A 29 9.57 7.20 -21.13
C ILE A 29 9.58 5.97 -22.06
N PRO A 30 10.43 5.92 -23.10
CA PRO A 30 10.66 4.70 -23.86
C PRO A 30 11.52 3.72 -23.05
N ILE A 31 11.08 2.47 -22.96
CA ILE A 31 11.88 1.35 -22.45
C ILE A 31 12.26 0.47 -23.63
N GLY A 32 13.55 0.17 -23.77
CA GLY A 32 14.07 -0.55 -24.94
C GLY A 32 13.96 0.30 -26.22
N ARG A 33 13.42 -0.29 -27.28
CA ARG A 33 13.16 0.32 -28.60
C ARG A 33 11.69 0.12 -28.97
N PRO A 34 10.75 0.80 -28.28
CA PRO A 34 9.32 0.58 -28.48
C PRO A 34 8.86 1.04 -29.86
N GLY A 35 8.22 0.13 -30.59
CA GLY A 35 7.55 0.41 -31.86
C GLY A 35 6.08 0.84 -31.69
N PRO A 36 5.35 1.00 -32.81
CA PRO A 36 3.95 1.44 -32.79
C PRO A 36 2.95 0.46 -32.16
N GLU A 37 3.29 -0.83 -32.10
CA GLU A 37 2.49 -1.88 -31.46
C GLU A 37 2.91 -2.16 -30.01
N ALA A 38 3.91 -1.44 -29.50
CA ALA A 38 4.47 -1.68 -28.17
C ALA A 38 3.46 -1.31 -27.07
N PRO A 39 3.37 -2.11 -25.99
CA PRO A 39 2.41 -1.86 -24.93
C PRO A 39 2.68 -0.52 -24.23
N VAL A 40 1.60 0.16 -23.86
CA VAL A 40 1.63 1.38 -23.06
C VAL A 40 1.27 1.04 -21.62
N LEU A 41 2.20 1.29 -20.70
CA LEU A 41 2.01 1.12 -19.26
C LEU A 41 1.95 2.49 -18.60
N LEU A 42 1.12 2.62 -17.57
CA LEU A 42 1.05 3.82 -16.74
C LEU A 42 1.55 3.52 -15.33
N THR A 43 2.27 4.47 -14.73
CA THR A 43 2.62 4.46 -13.32
C THR A 43 2.44 5.85 -12.70
N CYS A 44 2.59 5.93 -11.38
CA CYS A 44 2.58 7.17 -10.61
C CYS A 44 3.96 7.86 -10.65
N ASN A 45 4.07 9.13 -10.25
CA ASN A 45 5.35 9.86 -10.23
C ASN A 45 6.11 9.75 -8.91
N PHE A 46 5.86 8.73 -8.09
CA PHE A 46 6.73 8.43 -6.95
C PHE A 46 8.03 7.79 -7.43
N GLN A 47 9.17 8.46 -7.21
CA GLN A 47 10.46 8.09 -7.80
C GLN A 47 10.87 6.64 -7.50
N LEU A 48 10.69 6.18 -6.26
CA LEU A 48 10.94 4.78 -5.89
C LEU A 48 10.09 3.80 -6.70
N THR A 49 8.81 4.11 -6.94
CA THR A 49 7.93 3.27 -7.77
C THR A 49 8.38 3.27 -9.23
N VAL A 50 8.71 4.44 -9.79
CA VAL A 50 9.16 4.55 -11.18
C VAL A 50 10.43 3.72 -11.41
N GLU A 51 11.42 3.84 -10.53
CA GLU A 51 12.69 3.08 -10.66
C GLU A 51 12.46 1.55 -10.53
N ARG A 52 11.57 1.11 -9.62
CA ARG A 52 11.21 -0.32 -9.48
C ARG A 52 10.47 -0.86 -10.72
N VAL A 53 9.56 -0.07 -11.30
CA VAL A 53 8.85 -0.44 -12.53
C VAL A 53 9.80 -0.47 -13.72
N GLN A 54 10.66 0.54 -13.89
CA GLN A 54 11.65 0.56 -14.97
C GLN A 54 12.58 -0.65 -14.92
N ARG A 55 13.04 -1.04 -13.73
CA ARG A 55 13.85 -2.25 -13.54
C ARG A 55 13.09 -3.52 -13.93
N ALA A 56 11.80 -3.62 -13.57
CA ALA A 56 10.97 -4.78 -13.93
C ALA A 56 10.67 -4.86 -15.44
N LEU A 57 10.78 -3.74 -16.16
CA LEU A 57 10.60 -3.64 -17.61
C LEU A 57 11.91 -3.80 -18.40
N GLU A 58 13.05 -4.03 -17.74
CA GLU A 58 14.33 -4.27 -18.43
C GLU A 58 14.20 -5.46 -19.39
N GLY A 59 14.57 -5.25 -20.66
CA GLY A 59 14.44 -6.26 -21.72
C GLY A 59 13.10 -6.28 -22.45
N ILE A 60 12.17 -5.36 -22.14
CA ILE A 60 10.89 -5.23 -22.83
C ILE A 60 10.82 -3.90 -23.59
N ASP A 61 10.42 -3.98 -24.86
CA ASP A 61 10.11 -2.80 -25.68
C ASP A 61 8.71 -2.29 -25.32
N CYS A 62 8.63 -1.21 -24.54
CA CYS A 62 7.35 -0.64 -24.11
C CYS A 62 7.42 0.87 -23.84
N TRP A 63 6.24 1.49 -23.78
CA TRP A 63 6.07 2.89 -23.42
C TRP A 63 5.63 2.99 -21.96
N LEU A 64 6.41 3.66 -21.11
CA LEU A 64 6.06 3.93 -19.71
C LEU A 64 5.62 5.38 -19.55
N LEU A 65 4.35 5.59 -19.21
CA LEU A 65 3.74 6.88 -18.96
C LEU A 65 3.71 7.16 -17.46
N VAL A 66 4.40 8.22 -17.02
CA VAL A 66 4.47 8.62 -15.62
C VAL A 66 3.44 9.73 -15.36
N ALA A 67 2.36 9.40 -14.66
CA ALA A 67 1.29 10.31 -14.27
C ALA A 67 1.59 10.99 -12.93
N ASN A 68 1.07 12.21 -12.72
CA ASN A 68 1.30 12.95 -11.49
C ASN A 68 0.49 12.34 -10.33
N SER A 69 1.18 11.87 -9.30
CA SER A 69 0.60 11.43 -8.03
C SER A 69 1.12 12.23 -6.84
N ARG A 70 1.72 13.41 -7.12
CA ARG A 70 2.33 14.30 -6.12
C ARG A 70 3.44 13.61 -5.32
N GLY A 71 4.12 12.63 -5.93
CA GLY A 71 5.19 11.88 -5.28
C GLY A 71 4.70 10.85 -4.27
N VAL A 72 3.43 10.45 -4.32
CA VAL A 72 2.86 9.38 -3.48
C VAL A 72 2.72 8.09 -4.29
N ASN A 73 2.96 6.94 -3.65
CA ASN A 73 2.87 5.62 -4.29
C ASN A 73 1.46 5.33 -4.82
N VAL A 74 1.34 4.37 -5.75
CA VAL A 74 0.09 4.04 -6.46
C VAL A 74 -1.12 3.84 -5.54
N TRP A 75 -1.02 2.95 -4.55
CA TRP A 75 -2.17 2.57 -3.72
C TRP A 75 -2.65 3.72 -2.84
N CYS A 76 -1.70 4.38 -2.16
CA CYS A 76 -2.00 5.53 -1.30
C CYS A 76 -2.51 6.71 -2.14
N ALA A 77 -1.94 6.95 -3.33
CA ALA A 77 -2.36 8.04 -4.19
C ALA A 77 -3.77 7.80 -4.77
N ALA A 78 -4.08 6.59 -5.22
CA ALA A 78 -5.41 6.28 -5.76
C ALA A 78 -6.48 6.36 -4.67
N THR A 79 -6.23 5.73 -3.51
CA THR A 79 -7.17 5.72 -2.38
C THR A 79 -7.31 7.11 -1.74
N GLY A 80 -6.23 7.90 -1.74
CA GLY A 80 -6.22 9.28 -1.21
C GLY A 80 -6.61 10.37 -2.21
N GLY A 81 -7.07 10.03 -3.43
CA GLY A 81 -7.50 11.01 -4.43
C GLY A 81 -6.37 11.87 -5.03
N LEU A 82 -5.12 11.41 -4.94
CA LEU A 82 -3.95 12.07 -5.54
C LEU A 82 -3.58 11.51 -6.91
N LEU A 83 -4.13 10.35 -7.29
CA LEU A 83 -4.00 9.75 -8.62
C LEU A 83 -5.40 9.30 -9.09
N THR A 84 -5.97 10.07 -10.00
CA THR A 84 -7.39 10.00 -10.39
C THR A 84 -7.58 9.81 -11.89
N ASN A 85 -8.85 9.73 -12.33
CA ASN A 85 -9.23 9.80 -13.74
C ASN A 85 -8.58 10.98 -14.46
N HIS A 86 -8.54 12.17 -13.83
CA HIS A 86 -8.00 13.38 -14.43
C HIS A 86 -6.50 13.26 -14.70
N ASP A 87 -5.75 12.69 -13.77
CA ASP A 87 -4.29 12.54 -13.91
C ASP A 87 -3.93 11.57 -15.04
N VAL A 88 -4.70 10.48 -15.19
CA VAL A 88 -4.54 9.54 -16.30
C VAL A 88 -4.91 10.18 -17.64
N ILE A 89 -6.05 10.87 -17.70
CA ILE A 89 -6.50 11.55 -18.92
C ILE A 89 -5.48 12.59 -19.36
N ALA A 90 -5.00 13.42 -18.42
CA ALA A 90 -3.96 14.41 -18.68
C ALA A 90 -2.71 13.73 -19.22
N ALA A 91 -2.21 12.68 -18.55
CA ALA A 91 -1.03 11.96 -19.00
C ALA A 91 -1.20 11.38 -20.42
N LEU A 92 -2.34 10.79 -20.75
CA LEU A 92 -2.60 10.27 -22.10
C LEU A 92 -2.64 11.38 -23.16
N LYS A 93 -3.25 12.52 -22.85
CA LYS A 93 -3.44 13.63 -23.80
C LYS A 93 -2.21 14.51 -23.99
N THR A 94 -1.38 14.68 -22.97
CA THR A 94 -0.25 15.64 -23.02
C THR A 94 1.10 14.98 -23.30
N SER A 95 1.17 13.65 -23.28
CA SER A 95 2.46 12.92 -23.41
C SER A 95 2.89 12.63 -24.85
N GLY A 96 2.02 12.87 -25.84
CA GLY A 96 2.25 12.52 -27.24
C GLY A 96 2.13 11.02 -27.54
N ILE A 97 1.70 10.19 -26.59
CA ILE A 97 1.60 8.73 -26.80
C ILE A 97 0.61 8.37 -27.92
N GLU A 98 -0.44 9.17 -28.12
CA GLU A 98 -1.45 8.95 -29.17
C GLU A 98 -0.87 8.93 -30.60
N GLU A 99 0.27 9.59 -30.81
CA GLU A 99 0.98 9.66 -32.09
C GLU A 99 2.06 8.58 -32.23
N ARG A 100 2.40 7.89 -31.13
CA ARG A 100 3.48 6.89 -31.08
C ARG A 100 2.99 5.46 -31.23
N VAL A 101 1.72 5.20 -30.96
CA VAL A 101 1.12 3.86 -31.04
C VAL A 101 -0.14 3.83 -31.91
N THR A 102 -0.35 2.71 -32.58
CA THR A 102 -1.50 2.44 -33.47
C THR A 102 -2.78 2.06 -32.71
N HIS A 103 -2.65 1.70 -31.43
CA HIS A 103 -3.75 1.26 -30.58
C HIS A 103 -4.15 2.33 -29.54
N ARG A 104 -5.25 2.07 -28.83
CA ARG A 104 -5.76 2.91 -27.72
C ARG A 104 -6.03 2.04 -26.51
N GLU A 105 -4.96 1.47 -25.96
CA GLU A 105 -5.02 0.62 -24.77
C GLU A 105 -3.86 0.95 -23.84
N VAL A 106 -4.16 1.17 -22.56
CA VAL A 106 -3.18 1.51 -21.52
C VAL A 106 -3.31 0.55 -20.35
N ILE A 107 -2.17 0.03 -19.89
CA ILE A 107 -2.08 -0.90 -18.77
C ILE A 107 -1.83 -0.11 -17.49
N LEU A 108 -2.76 -0.14 -16.55
CA LEU A 108 -2.65 0.53 -15.26
C LEU A 108 -2.33 -0.48 -14.16
N PRO A 109 -1.64 -0.09 -13.08
CA PRO A 109 -1.44 -0.97 -11.94
C PRO A 109 -2.78 -1.31 -11.28
N GLN A 110 -3.01 -2.57 -10.91
CA GLN A 110 -4.29 -3.01 -10.33
C GLN A 110 -4.72 -2.18 -9.11
N LEU A 111 -3.74 -1.84 -8.27
CA LEU A 111 -3.95 -1.09 -7.02
C LEU A 111 -4.44 0.35 -7.25
N ALA A 112 -4.44 0.84 -8.49
CA ALA A 112 -5.02 2.14 -8.82
C ALA A 112 -6.54 2.08 -9.08
N ALA A 113 -7.13 0.88 -9.17
CA ALA A 113 -8.56 0.67 -9.44
C ALA A 113 -9.49 1.18 -8.33
N THR A 114 -8.95 1.59 -7.18
CA THR A 114 -9.71 2.22 -6.09
C THR A 114 -10.08 3.68 -6.39
N GLY A 115 -9.24 4.40 -7.15
CA GLY A 115 -9.42 5.84 -7.43
C GLY A 115 -9.56 6.20 -8.91
N ILE A 116 -9.51 5.20 -9.80
CA ILE A 116 -9.52 5.39 -11.26
C ILE A 116 -10.56 4.51 -11.90
N GLU A 117 -11.50 5.10 -12.63
CA GLU A 117 -12.57 4.46 -13.37
C GLU A 117 -12.22 4.31 -14.86
N GLY A 118 -12.01 3.08 -15.30
CA GLY A 118 -11.71 2.79 -16.70
C GLY A 118 -12.80 3.25 -17.67
N LYS A 119 -14.07 3.26 -17.25
CA LYS A 119 -15.21 3.73 -18.04
C LYS A 119 -15.09 5.23 -18.38
N VAL A 120 -14.75 6.05 -17.39
CA VAL A 120 -14.59 7.51 -17.54
C VAL A 120 -13.41 7.82 -18.47
N ILE A 121 -12.29 7.12 -18.30
CA ILE A 121 -11.12 7.27 -19.18
C ILE A 121 -11.52 6.93 -20.62
N ARG A 122 -12.15 5.76 -20.85
CA ARG A 122 -12.56 5.34 -22.19
C ARG A 122 -13.52 6.33 -22.85
N GLN A 123 -14.46 6.88 -22.10
CA GLN A 123 -15.40 7.88 -22.63
C GLN A 123 -14.70 9.18 -23.03
N LYS A 124 -13.69 9.63 -22.27
CA LYS A 124 -13.03 10.92 -22.49
C LYS A 124 -11.83 10.85 -23.44
N THR A 125 -11.19 9.70 -23.59
CA THR A 125 -9.96 9.57 -24.39
C THR A 125 -10.03 8.51 -25.47
N HIS A 126 -11.07 7.67 -25.47
CA HIS A 126 -11.15 6.45 -26.29
C HIS A 126 -10.11 5.38 -25.95
N TRP A 127 -9.30 5.58 -24.90
CA TRP A 127 -8.36 4.56 -24.42
C TRP A 127 -9.07 3.55 -23.55
N LYS A 128 -8.84 2.27 -23.85
CA LYS A 128 -9.25 1.16 -23.00
C LYS A 128 -8.22 0.98 -21.88
N VAL A 129 -8.70 0.95 -20.64
CA VAL A 129 -7.88 0.58 -19.48
C VAL A 129 -7.84 -0.94 -19.35
N VAL A 130 -6.64 -1.47 -19.15
CA VAL A 130 -6.40 -2.86 -18.74
C VAL A 130 -5.67 -2.85 -17.41
N TRP A 131 -6.17 -3.62 -16.44
CA TRP A 131 -5.52 -3.71 -15.13
C TRP A 131 -4.38 -4.73 -15.18
N GLY A 132 -3.15 -4.25 -15.08
CA GLY A 132 -1.95 -5.05 -14.92
C GLY A 132 -1.90 -5.75 -13.55
N PRO A 133 -0.80 -6.46 -13.26
CA PRO A 133 -0.61 -7.16 -11.99
C PRO A 133 -0.44 -6.21 -10.80
N VAL A 134 -0.49 -6.76 -9.60
CA VAL A 134 -0.17 -6.06 -8.34
C VAL A 134 1.32 -5.72 -8.26
N GLU A 135 2.18 -6.69 -8.59
CA GLU A 135 3.63 -6.56 -8.51
C GLU A 135 4.23 -6.24 -9.88
N ALA A 136 5.16 -5.29 -9.92
CA ALA A 136 5.82 -4.89 -11.17
C ALA A 136 6.62 -6.05 -11.80
N ALA A 137 7.17 -6.94 -10.97
CA ALA A 137 7.94 -8.10 -11.41
C ALA A 137 7.14 -9.09 -12.26
N ASP A 138 5.80 -9.07 -12.15
CA ASP A 138 4.91 -9.95 -12.90
C ASP A 138 4.53 -9.38 -14.28
N ILE A 139 4.86 -8.11 -14.57
CA ILE A 139 4.52 -7.46 -15.84
C ILE A 139 5.06 -8.23 -17.06
N PRO A 140 6.32 -8.69 -17.10
CA PRO A 140 6.82 -9.48 -18.23
C PRO A 140 5.99 -10.72 -18.53
N ALA A 141 5.68 -11.52 -17.49
CA ALA A 141 4.89 -12.73 -17.62
C ALA A 141 3.44 -12.42 -18.00
N PHE A 142 2.86 -11.36 -17.45
CA PHE A 142 1.53 -10.87 -17.81
C PHE A 142 1.42 -10.48 -19.30
N LEU A 143 2.42 -9.76 -19.82
CA LEU A 143 2.48 -9.38 -21.23
C LEU A 143 2.65 -10.61 -22.13
N ALA A 144 3.56 -11.52 -21.77
CA ALA A 144 3.77 -12.77 -22.50
C ALA A 144 2.52 -13.68 -22.55
N ALA A 145 1.70 -13.65 -21.49
CA ALA A 145 0.43 -14.37 -21.41
C ALA A 145 -0.74 -13.67 -22.14
N GLY A 146 -0.46 -12.64 -22.95
CA GLY A 146 -1.50 -11.91 -23.69
C GLY A 146 -2.41 -11.08 -22.79
N LYS A 147 -1.85 -10.46 -21.73
CA LYS A 147 -2.56 -9.60 -20.78
C LYS A 147 -3.64 -10.34 -19.96
N LYS A 148 -3.41 -11.62 -19.67
CA LYS A 148 -4.25 -12.43 -18.78
C LYS A 148 -3.55 -12.63 -17.44
N LYS A 149 -4.17 -12.17 -16.34
CA LYS A 149 -3.63 -12.35 -14.99
C LYS A 149 -3.94 -13.73 -14.45
N THR A 150 -2.98 -14.29 -13.72
CA THR A 150 -3.24 -15.42 -12.81
C THR A 150 -3.83 -14.93 -11.49
N ALA A 151 -4.36 -15.84 -10.68
CA ALA A 151 -4.83 -15.49 -9.34
C ALA A 151 -3.71 -14.93 -8.43
N ALA A 152 -2.48 -15.41 -8.60
CA ALA A 152 -1.33 -14.91 -7.85
C ALA A 152 -1.01 -13.44 -8.22
N MET A 153 -0.99 -13.11 -9.51
CA MET A 153 -0.70 -11.75 -10.01
C MET A 153 -1.68 -10.68 -9.52
N ARG A 154 -2.92 -11.08 -9.20
CA ARG A 154 -3.96 -10.18 -8.68
C ARG A 154 -4.01 -10.09 -7.16
N THR A 155 -3.31 -10.98 -6.44
CA THR A 155 -3.42 -11.08 -4.98
C THR A 155 -2.23 -10.41 -4.31
N VAL A 156 -2.51 -9.47 -3.41
CA VAL A 156 -1.50 -8.86 -2.56
C VAL A 156 -1.06 -9.87 -1.50
N THR A 157 0.25 -10.00 -1.32
CA THR A 157 0.82 -10.75 -0.21
C THR A 157 1.68 -9.82 0.65
N PHE A 158 1.80 -10.14 1.94
CA PHE A 158 2.67 -9.41 2.85
C PHE A 158 3.72 -10.35 3.45
N PRO A 159 4.69 -10.82 2.66
CA PRO A 159 5.74 -11.74 3.11
C PRO A 159 6.76 -11.04 4.01
N TRP A 160 7.64 -11.81 4.65
CA TRP A 160 8.63 -11.28 5.59
C TRP A 160 9.54 -10.17 5.02
N PRO A 161 9.97 -10.15 3.73
CA PRO A 161 10.80 -9.06 3.22
C PRO A 161 10.05 -7.73 3.17
N ARG A 162 8.75 -7.75 2.85
CA ARG A 162 7.88 -6.57 2.85
C ARG A 162 7.65 -6.07 4.27
N ARG A 163 7.49 -6.98 5.23
CA ARG A 163 7.38 -6.63 6.66
C ARG A 163 8.64 -5.95 7.17
N LEU A 164 9.81 -6.48 6.81
CA LEU A 164 11.09 -5.87 7.14
C LEU A 164 11.23 -4.49 6.48
N GLU A 165 10.86 -4.36 5.20
CA GLU A 165 10.84 -3.07 4.49
C GLU A 165 9.99 -2.03 5.26
N MET A 166 8.80 -2.43 5.76
CA MET A 166 7.94 -1.54 6.55
C MET A 166 8.53 -1.24 7.93
N ALA A 167 9.07 -2.23 8.64
CA ALA A 167 9.73 -2.02 9.93
C ALA A 167 10.84 -0.98 9.82
N VAL A 168 11.69 -1.09 8.79
CA VAL A 168 12.79 -0.18 8.54
C VAL A 168 12.29 1.22 8.15
N ALA A 169 11.27 1.30 7.28
CA ALA A 169 10.69 2.56 6.84
C ALA A 169 10.02 3.36 7.96
N TRP A 170 9.51 2.69 9.00
CA TRP A 170 8.97 3.31 10.20
C TRP A 170 10.06 3.60 11.25
N ALA A 171 10.95 2.65 11.50
CA ALA A 171 12.00 2.78 12.53
C ALA A 171 12.95 3.93 12.23
N PHE A 172 13.34 4.13 10.97
CA PHE A 172 14.37 5.11 10.62
C PHE A 172 13.94 6.57 10.87
N PRO A 173 12.81 7.08 10.33
CA PRO A 173 12.37 8.45 10.60
C PRO A 173 12.07 8.68 12.07
N ILE A 174 11.45 7.70 12.75
CA ILE A 174 11.18 7.78 14.19
C ILE A 174 12.48 7.90 14.96
N SER A 175 13.50 7.09 14.64
CA SER A 175 14.81 7.14 15.31
C SER A 175 15.52 8.47 15.12
N LEU A 176 15.38 9.12 13.96
CA LEU A 176 15.94 10.46 13.73
C LEU A 176 15.29 11.49 14.65
N VAL A 177 13.95 11.48 14.74
CA VAL A 177 13.19 12.42 15.58
C VAL A 177 13.45 12.16 17.06
N THR A 178 13.32 10.91 17.51
CA THR A 178 13.54 10.54 18.92
C THR A 178 14.99 10.73 19.33
N GLY A 179 15.94 10.41 18.45
CA GLY A 179 17.36 10.63 18.68
C GLY A 179 17.71 12.12 18.80
N LEU A 180 17.15 12.97 17.92
CA LEU A 180 17.33 14.42 18.01
C LEU A 180 16.80 14.96 19.35
N ILE A 181 15.60 14.55 19.77
CA ILE A 181 15.02 14.95 21.05
C ILE A 181 15.90 14.47 22.22
N ALA A 182 16.33 13.19 22.18
CA ALA A 182 17.15 12.60 23.22
C ALA A 182 18.52 13.30 23.36
N CYS A 183 19.13 13.77 22.26
CA CYS A 183 20.39 14.51 22.31
C CYS A 183 20.34 15.76 23.20
N PHE A 184 19.18 16.45 23.26
CA PHE A 184 18.99 17.66 24.06
C PHE A 184 18.38 17.39 25.44
N VAL A 185 17.44 16.45 25.53
CA VAL A 185 16.63 16.24 26.74
C VAL A 185 17.14 15.08 27.61
N TRP A 186 17.65 14.00 27.00
CA TRP A 186 18.02 12.78 27.71
C TRP A 186 19.18 12.05 27.02
N ARG A 187 20.34 12.70 26.97
CA ARG A 187 21.50 12.25 26.18
C ARG A 187 21.98 10.84 26.53
N ALA A 188 21.88 10.45 27.80
CA ALA A 188 22.24 9.12 28.27
C ALA A 188 21.35 8.00 27.67
N ALA A 189 20.12 8.32 27.25
CA ALA A 189 19.19 7.36 26.67
C ALA A 189 19.18 7.34 25.13
N LEU A 190 20.06 8.10 24.45
CA LEU A 190 20.10 8.17 22.99
C LEU A 190 20.13 6.80 22.32
N TRP A 191 21.16 6.00 22.61
CA TRP A 191 21.31 4.67 22.00
C TRP A 191 20.23 3.68 22.47
N PRO A 192 19.91 3.60 23.77
CA PRO A 192 18.79 2.79 24.24
C PRO A 192 17.44 3.12 23.58
N LEU A 193 17.11 4.40 23.34
CA LEU A 193 15.87 4.80 22.68
C LEU A 193 15.85 4.43 21.21
N ILE A 194 16.96 4.63 20.49
CA ILE A 194 17.07 4.17 19.09
C ILE A 194 16.89 2.65 19.03
N ALA A 195 17.59 1.89 19.87
CA ALA A 195 17.43 0.43 19.93
C ALA A 195 15.98 0.02 20.22
N LEU A 196 15.31 0.72 21.14
CA LEU A 196 13.91 0.48 21.47
C LEU A 196 12.97 0.72 20.28
N VAL A 197 13.15 1.83 19.54
CA VAL A 197 12.37 2.13 18.32
C VAL A 197 12.49 1.01 17.29
N TRP A 198 13.71 0.57 17.02
CA TRP A 198 13.96 -0.50 16.07
C TRP A 198 13.39 -1.84 16.54
N ALA A 199 13.57 -2.18 17.82
CA ALA A 199 13.03 -3.41 18.40
C ALA A 199 11.50 -3.44 18.32
N ILE A 200 10.82 -2.36 18.71
CA ILE A 200 9.37 -2.25 18.63
C ILE A 200 8.90 -2.33 17.17
N SER A 201 9.54 -1.61 16.26
CA SER A 201 9.16 -1.61 14.84
C SER A 201 9.32 -3.01 14.23
N LEU A 202 10.47 -3.66 14.42
CA LEU A 202 10.73 -5.01 13.94
C LEU A 202 9.74 -6.02 14.53
N LEU A 203 9.54 -5.99 15.85
CA LEU A 203 8.61 -6.89 16.52
C LEU A 203 7.19 -6.72 16.00
N THR A 204 6.73 -5.47 15.88
CA THR A 204 5.38 -5.16 15.39
C THR A 204 5.17 -5.70 13.98
N PHE A 205 6.02 -5.36 13.01
CA PHE A 205 5.80 -5.77 11.62
C PHE A 205 6.13 -7.25 11.35
N LEU A 206 7.16 -7.83 11.97
CA LEU A 206 7.51 -9.24 11.74
C LEU A 206 6.52 -10.20 12.41
N ALA A 207 6.01 -9.85 13.61
CA ALA A 207 5.00 -10.64 14.30
C ALA A 207 3.57 -10.41 13.78
N PHE A 208 3.37 -9.53 12.80
CA PHE A 208 2.06 -9.21 12.22
C PHE A 208 1.16 -10.42 11.94
N PRO A 209 1.64 -11.53 11.35
CA PRO A 209 0.78 -12.69 11.10
C PRO A 209 0.20 -13.36 12.34
N LEU A 210 0.87 -13.22 13.49
CA LEU A 210 0.47 -13.85 14.74
C LEU A 210 -0.73 -13.15 15.37
N TYR A 211 -0.86 -11.84 15.16
CA TYR A 211 -1.90 -11.03 15.80
C TYR A 211 -2.87 -10.37 14.83
N GLN A 212 -2.66 -10.42 13.50
CA GLN A 212 -3.56 -9.82 12.51
C GLN A 212 -5.02 -10.33 12.60
N GLY A 213 -5.23 -11.54 13.14
CA GLY A 213 -6.58 -12.10 13.36
C GLY A 213 -7.29 -11.49 14.57
N TRP A 214 -6.55 -10.92 15.53
CA TRP A 214 -7.09 -10.29 16.74
C TRP A 214 -7.35 -8.79 16.56
N LEU A 215 -6.81 -8.19 15.50
CA LEU A 215 -7.19 -6.85 15.11
C LEU A 215 -8.68 -6.88 14.72
N ASP A 216 -9.50 -6.04 15.35
CA ASP A 216 -10.94 -5.98 15.09
C ASP A 216 -11.22 -5.25 13.78
N ARG A 217 -12.07 -5.85 12.95
CA ARG A 217 -12.41 -5.41 11.59
C ARG A 217 -13.72 -4.62 11.53
N LYS A 218 -14.46 -4.47 12.64
CA LYS A 218 -15.89 -4.07 12.61
C LYS A 218 -16.32 -2.97 13.59
N THR A 219 -15.50 -2.52 14.53
CA THR A 219 -15.99 -1.63 15.61
C THR A 219 -15.63 -0.15 15.41
N LYS A 220 -16.60 0.75 15.64
CA LYS A 220 -16.47 2.21 15.50
C LYS A 220 -15.62 2.78 16.65
N HIS A 221 -14.67 3.67 16.34
CA HIS A 221 -13.97 4.42 17.40
C HIS A 221 -14.94 5.42 18.04
N LEU A 222 -15.02 5.42 19.37
CA LEU A 222 -15.48 6.59 20.11
C LEU A 222 -14.36 7.64 20.01
N GLY A 223 -14.73 8.86 19.60
CA GLY A 223 -13.79 9.91 19.24
C GLY A 223 -12.87 10.41 20.37
N PHE A 224 -11.90 11.22 19.94
CA PHE A 224 -11.02 12.08 20.73
C PHE A 224 -9.78 11.49 21.40
N VAL A 225 -9.45 10.23 21.15
CA VAL A 225 -8.26 9.62 21.73
C VAL A 225 -7.33 9.20 20.58
N PHE A 226 -6.26 9.95 20.35
CA PHE A 226 -5.08 9.59 19.51
C PHE A 226 -4.37 8.28 19.98
N PHE A 227 -4.98 7.56 20.92
CA PHE A 227 -4.49 6.38 21.62
C PHE A 227 -5.46 5.23 21.38
N ASP A 228 -5.61 4.80 20.13
CA ASP A 228 -6.24 3.52 19.86
C ASP A 228 -5.22 2.42 20.16
N PHE A 229 -5.27 1.83 21.35
CA PHE A 229 -4.46 0.68 21.75
C PHE A 229 -4.72 -0.60 20.91
N GLY A 230 -5.43 -0.45 19.79
CA GLY A 230 -5.94 -1.52 18.95
C GLY A 230 -6.96 -2.32 19.74
N GLN A 231 -8.17 -2.48 19.22
CA GLN A 231 -9.24 -3.25 19.87
C GLN A 231 -8.93 -4.75 20.12
N GLY A 232 -7.69 -5.21 19.86
CA GLY A 232 -7.15 -6.51 20.32
C GLY A 232 -6.18 -6.45 21.51
N GLY A 233 -5.95 -5.27 22.11
CA GLY A 233 -5.01 -5.09 23.23
C GLY A 233 -3.55 -5.39 22.89
N VAL A 234 -3.23 -5.70 21.63
CA VAL A 234 -1.90 -6.11 21.18
C VAL A 234 -0.85 -5.05 21.47
N GLN A 235 -1.20 -3.77 21.29
CA GLN A 235 -0.26 -2.67 21.57
C GLN A 235 -0.03 -2.51 23.07
N LEU A 236 -1.07 -2.71 23.89
CA LEU A 236 -0.94 -2.71 25.35
C LEU A 236 -0.10 -3.90 25.83
N ILE A 237 -0.33 -5.10 25.27
CA ILE A 237 0.49 -6.29 25.54
C ILE A 237 1.94 -6.02 25.16
N LEU A 238 2.18 -5.49 23.96
CA LEU A 238 3.51 -5.12 23.49
C LEU A 238 4.18 -4.11 24.44
N TRP A 239 3.45 -3.09 24.86
CA TRP A 239 3.95 -2.10 25.81
C TRP A 239 4.24 -2.70 27.18
N VAL A 240 3.37 -3.56 27.71
CA VAL A 240 3.59 -4.29 28.97
C VAL A 240 4.82 -5.18 28.87
N LEU A 241 5.02 -5.90 27.77
CA LEU A 241 6.22 -6.71 27.53
C LEU A 241 7.49 -5.85 27.50
N VAL A 242 7.45 -4.71 26.81
CA VAL A 242 8.55 -3.73 26.80
C VAL A 242 8.82 -3.21 28.21
N MET A 243 7.78 -2.95 29.00
CA MET A 243 7.91 -2.49 30.39
C MET A 243 8.49 -3.55 31.31
N LEU A 244 8.12 -4.82 31.16
CA LEU A 244 8.70 -5.93 31.91
C LEU A 244 10.21 -6.04 31.62
N VAL A 245 10.61 -5.92 30.36
CA VAL A 245 12.03 -5.90 29.96
C VAL A 245 12.74 -4.68 30.54
N ALA A 246 12.14 -3.49 30.47
CA ALA A 246 12.71 -2.27 31.03
C ALA A 246 12.91 -2.39 32.54
N VAL A 247 11.89 -2.81 33.30
CA VAL A 247 11.96 -3.03 34.76
C VAL A 247 13.01 -4.09 35.10
N GLY A 248 13.04 -5.22 34.39
CA GLY A 248 14.03 -6.27 34.59
C GLY A 248 15.47 -5.77 34.36
N SER A 249 15.68 -4.98 33.30
CA SER A 249 16.99 -4.38 33.01
C SER A 249 17.39 -3.31 34.04
N GLY A 250 16.44 -2.50 34.51
CA GLY A 250 16.65 -1.52 35.57
C GLY A 250 16.98 -2.16 36.90
N TRP A 251 16.31 -3.28 37.24
CA TRP A 251 16.61 -4.07 38.43
C TRP A 251 18.00 -4.69 38.37
N ALA A 252 18.34 -5.34 37.25
CA ALA A 252 19.66 -5.94 37.04
C ALA A 252 20.81 -4.92 37.07
N ALA A 253 20.57 -3.70 36.59
CA ALA A 253 21.54 -2.61 36.61
C ALA A 253 21.57 -1.83 37.95
N GLY A 254 20.74 -2.19 38.93
CA GLY A 254 20.63 -1.42 40.19
C GLY A 254 20.10 0.01 40.01
N ALA A 255 19.49 0.32 38.87
CA ALA A 255 19.01 1.65 38.48
C ALA A 255 17.50 1.83 38.68
N LEU A 256 16.84 0.83 39.26
CA LEU A 256 15.39 0.82 39.42
C LEU A 256 14.95 1.93 40.38
N SER A 257 14.16 2.85 39.85
CA SER A 257 13.55 3.95 40.61
C SER A 257 12.22 4.32 39.97
N TRP A 258 11.34 4.98 40.71
CA TRP A 258 10.09 5.50 40.15
C TRP A 258 10.33 6.42 38.95
N GLY A 259 11.38 7.24 39.00
CA GLY A 259 11.78 8.10 37.88
C GLY A 259 12.24 7.30 36.64
N TYR A 260 12.93 6.18 36.83
CA TYR A 260 13.30 5.27 35.73
C TYR A 260 12.04 4.67 35.07
N ILE A 261 11.12 4.13 35.88
CA ILE A 261 9.90 3.49 35.40
C ILE A 261 9.03 4.50 34.64
N LEU A 262 8.85 5.72 35.16
CA LEU A 262 8.03 6.75 34.51
C LEU A 262 8.63 7.21 33.17
N ARG A 263 9.95 7.44 33.11
CA ARG A 263 10.61 7.89 31.87
C ARG A 263 10.56 6.82 30.79
N TRP A 264 10.92 5.58 31.13
CA TRP A 264 10.88 4.47 30.19
C TRP A 264 9.45 4.06 29.83
N GLY A 265 8.51 4.17 30.77
CA GLY A 265 7.09 3.96 30.53
C GLY A 265 6.53 4.93 29.52
N LEU A 266 6.75 6.23 29.72
CA LEU A 266 6.30 7.25 28.79
C LEU A 266 6.99 7.13 27.41
N ALA A 267 8.32 6.96 27.39
CA ALA A 267 9.07 6.86 26.14
C ALA A 267 8.65 5.63 25.31
N SER A 268 8.56 4.46 25.94
CA SER A 268 8.11 3.24 25.25
C SER A 268 6.66 3.34 24.81
N LEU A 269 5.78 3.94 25.60
CA LEU A 269 4.38 4.16 25.23
C LEU A 269 4.27 5.03 23.97
N LEU A 270 4.97 6.16 23.95
CA LEU A 270 4.98 7.06 22.79
C LEU A 270 5.51 6.38 21.53
N VAL A 271 6.56 5.55 21.66
CA VAL A 271 7.10 4.79 20.52
C VAL A 271 6.09 3.75 20.04
N VAL A 272 5.48 2.96 20.93
CA VAL A 272 4.44 1.97 20.56
C VAL A 272 3.30 2.65 19.83
N LEU A 273 2.80 3.78 20.34
CA LEU A 273 1.72 4.53 19.72
C LEU A 273 2.12 5.07 18.34
N MET A 274 3.32 5.63 18.22
CA MET A 274 3.78 6.20 16.96
C MET A 274 4.01 5.14 15.88
N VAL A 275 4.55 3.96 16.23
CA VAL A 275 4.64 2.83 15.28
C VAL A 275 3.25 2.31 14.90
N SER A 276 2.28 2.41 15.81
CA SER A 276 0.97 1.77 15.64
C SER A 276 -0.11 2.67 15.01
N ILE A 277 0.13 3.99 14.90
CA ILE A 277 -0.86 4.98 14.44
C ILE A 277 -1.49 4.62 13.09
N ASP A 278 -0.74 3.95 12.20
CA ASP A 278 -1.25 3.45 10.94
C ASP A 278 -0.65 2.09 10.56
N LEU A 279 -0.58 1.18 11.54
CA LEU A 279 -0.15 -0.20 11.31
C LEU A 279 -1.05 -0.89 10.26
N MET A 280 -2.34 -0.55 10.30
CA MET A 280 -3.38 -1.09 9.42
C MET A 280 -3.25 -0.56 7.97
N GLY A 281 -2.99 0.73 7.77
CA GLY A 281 -2.74 1.31 6.44
C GLY A 281 -1.34 1.00 5.88
N SER A 282 -0.40 0.57 6.73
CA SER A 282 0.94 0.12 6.32
C SER A 282 0.95 -1.25 5.64
N THR A 283 -0.18 -1.98 5.67
CA THR A 283 -0.32 -3.26 4.97
C THR A 283 -1.50 -3.21 4.00
N PRO A 284 -1.35 -3.63 2.73
CA PRO A 284 -2.48 -3.66 1.79
C PRO A 284 -3.38 -4.89 1.98
N THR A 285 -3.06 -5.74 2.95
CA THR A 285 -3.80 -6.97 3.31
C THR A 285 -4.77 -6.78 4.46
N TYR A 286 -4.82 -5.57 5.04
CA TYR A 286 -5.68 -5.26 6.17
C TYR A 286 -6.50 -3.99 5.89
N LYS A 287 -7.67 -3.89 6.54
CA LYS A 287 -8.55 -2.73 6.39
C LYS A 287 -7.86 -1.52 7.01
N SER A 288 -7.77 -0.38 6.31
CA SER A 288 -7.21 0.84 6.92
C SER A 288 -8.11 1.33 8.06
N GLY A 289 -7.51 1.85 9.13
CA GLY A 289 -8.25 2.44 10.24
C GLY A 289 -8.76 3.87 9.98
N LEU A 290 -8.24 4.52 8.95
CA LEU A 290 -8.46 5.93 8.65
C LEU A 290 -9.69 6.20 7.78
N HIS A 291 -10.31 5.17 7.21
CA HIS A 291 -11.48 5.31 6.35
C HIS A 291 -12.76 4.89 7.07
N GLU A 292 -13.79 5.73 7.07
CA GLU A 292 -15.08 5.44 7.71
C GLU A 292 -15.78 4.22 7.08
N ASP A 293 -15.56 4.00 5.79
CA ASP A 293 -16.09 2.87 5.01
C ASP A 293 -15.63 1.49 5.53
N ARG A 294 -14.60 1.43 6.40
CA ARG A 294 -14.15 0.18 7.03
C ARG A 294 -15.25 -0.51 7.85
N LEU A 295 -16.27 0.24 8.26
CA LEU A 295 -17.41 -0.26 9.01
C LEU A 295 -18.50 -0.88 8.12
N LEU A 296 -18.41 -0.70 6.79
CA LEU A 296 -19.44 -1.11 5.83
C LEU A 296 -19.07 -2.41 5.13
N GLU A 297 -20.01 -3.33 4.94
CA GLU A 297 -19.74 -4.56 4.21
C GLU A 297 -19.99 -4.36 2.71
N VAL A 298 -19.12 -4.92 1.87
CA VAL A 298 -19.37 -4.97 0.42
C VAL A 298 -20.51 -5.94 0.17
N ARG A 299 -21.61 -5.49 -0.42
CA ARG A 299 -22.76 -6.31 -0.79
C ARG A 299 -22.82 -6.49 -2.30
N LEU A 300 -23.10 -7.71 -2.75
CA LEU A 300 -23.37 -8.03 -4.14
C LEU A 300 -24.89 -8.15 -4.34
N ASP A 301 -25.41 -7.43 -5.33
CA ASP A 301 -26.75 -7.62 -5.86
C ASP A 301 -26.69 -8.61 -7.04
N GLU A 302 -27.24 -9.80 -6.82
CA GLU A 302 -27.22 -10.87 -7.82
C GLU A 302 -28.11 -10.57 -9.04
N ALA A 303 -29.16 -9.74 -8.88
CA ALA A 303 -30.06 -9.40 -9.99
C ALA A 303 -29.39 -8.46 -11.00
N LEU A 304 -28.55 -7.54 -10.50
CA LEU A 304 -27.78 -6.61 -11.31
C LEU A 304 -26.53 -7.26 -11.91
N CYS A 305 -25.97 -8.28 -11.25
CA CYS A 305 -24.74 -8.93 -11.70
C CYS A 305 -24.92 -9.60 -13.08
N LYS A 306 -23.98 -9.32 -14.00
CA LYS A 306 -23.90 -9.98 -15.33
C LYS A 306 -22.59 -10.73 -15.56
N GLY A 307 -21.82 -11.01 -14.50
CA GLY A 307 -20.62 -11.85 -14.59
C GLY A 307 -19.45 -11.23 -15.38
N ALA A 308 -19.31 -9.90 -15.35
CA ALA A 308 -18.26 -9.17 -16.08
C ALA A 308 -16.84 -9.47 -15.58
N ALA A 309 -16.71 -9.95 -14.35
CA ALA A 309 -15.45 -10.29 -13.68
C ALA A 309 -14.48 -9.14 -13.41
N PHE A 310 -14.89 -7.87 -13.53
CA PHE A 310 -14.07 -6.74 -13.05
C PHE A 310 -13.77 -6.84 -11.55
N CYS A 311 -14.75 -7.26 -10.73
CA CYS A 311 -14.55 -7.49 -9.29
C CYS A 311 -13.49 -8.56 -8.99
N GLU A 312 -13.45 -9.63 -9.79
CA GLU A 312 -12.44 -10.68 -9.72
C GLU A 312 -11.07 -10.15 -10.15
N ASP A 313 -11.04 -9.34 -11.21
CA ASP A 313 -9.84 -8.81 -11.83
C ASP A 313 -9.09 -7.80 -10.94
N VAL A 314 -9.81 -6.98 -10.18
CA VAL A 314 -9.20 -5.89 -9.39
C VAL A 314 -9.12 -6.18 -7.90
N CYS A 315 -9.72 -7.25 -7.39
CA CYS A 315 -9.73 -7.54 -5.95
C CYS A 315 -8.34 -7.98 -5.45
N PRO A 316 -7.66 -7.17 -4.62
CA PRO A 316 -6.31 -7.49 -4.14
C PRO A 316 -6.29 -8.63 -3.10
N ALA A 317 -7.45 -8.90 -2.48
CA ALA A 317 -7.61 -9.97 -1.48
C ALA A 317 -8.21 -11.25 -2.09
N ASN A 318 -8.40 -11.30 -3.42
CA ASN A 318 -9.00 -12.44 -4.11
C ASN A 318 -10.37 -12.86 -3.52
N CYS A 319 -11.20 -11.91 -3.11
CA CYS A 319 -12.49 -12.22 -2.47
C CYS A 319 -13.54 -12.83 -3.41
N PHE A 320 -13.37 -12.66 -4.73
CA PHE A 320 -14.39 -12.96 -5.74
C PHE A 320 -14.00 -14.13 -6.65
N GLU A 321 -15.01 -14.89 -7.04
CA GLU A 321 -14.98 -15.89 -8.12
C GLU A 321 -16.18 -15.65 -9.04
N VAL A 322 -15.96 -15.69 -10.37
CA VAL A 322 -17.05 -15.51 -11.34
C VAL A 322 -17.34 -16.78 -12.11
N ASP A 323 -18.56 -17.28 -11.94
CA ASP A 323 -19.10 -18.34 -12.77
C ASP A 323 -19.46 -17.76 -14.15
N ARG A 324 -18.67 -18.12 -15.16
CA ARG A 324 -18.84 -17.66 -16.55
C ARG A 324 -20.10 -18.23 -17.21
N THR A 325 -20.57 -19.40 -16.75
CA THR A 325 -21.77 -20.07 -17.27
C THR A 325 -23.01 -19.40 -16.72
N ARG A 326 -23.08 -19.23 -15.38
CA ARG A 326 -24.20 -18.54 -14.72
C ARG A 326 -24.16 -17.03 -14.87
N ARG A 327 -23.02 -16.48 -15.32
CA ARG A 327 -22.75 -15.03 -15.40
C ARG A 327 -23.00 -14.34 -14.06
N LEU A 328 -22.51 -14.95 -12.99
CA LEU A 328 -22.73 -14.48 -11.62
C LEU A 328 -21.40 -14.50 -10.86
N ALA A 329 -21.13 -13.41 -10.13
CA ALA A 329 -20.02 -13.35 -9.19
C ALA A 329 -20.44 -13.95 -7.84
N THR A 330 -19.50 -14.54 -7.12
CA THR A 330 -19.67 -14.99 -5.74
C THR A 330 -18.52 -14.46 -4.89
N ARG A 331 -18.69 -14.47 -3.56
CA ARG A 331 -17.69 -13.97 -2.60
C ARG A 331 -17.30 -15.02 -1.57
N PRO A 332 -16.69 -16.15 -1.97
CA PRO A 332 -16.36 -17.23 -1.05
C PRO A 332 -15.36 -16.82 0.06
N ARG A 333 -14.58 -15.76 -0.18
CA ARG A 333 -13.57 -15.23 0.76
C ARG A 333 -13.91 -13.81 1.21
N ALA A 334 -15.18 -13.59 1.57
CA ALA A 334 -15.70 -12.29 1.99
C ALA A 334 -15.04 -11.77 3.28
N ASP A 335 -14.62 -12.67 4.16
CA ASP A 335 -13.92 -12.40 5.41
C ASP A 335 -12.57 -11.70 5.18
N ALA A 336 -11.85 -12.06 4.12
CA ALA A 336 -10.58 -11.45 3.73
C ALA A 336 -10.72 -10.05 3.10
N CYS A 337 -11.93 -9.51 2.97
CA CYS A 337 -12.16 -8.25 2.30
C CYS A 337 -11.56 -7.06 3.07
N VAL A 338 -10.66 -6.33 2.41
CA VAL A 338 -10.04 -5.10 2.93
C VAL A 338 -10.86 -3.83 2.70
N GLN A 339 -12.06 -3.96 2.11
CA GLN A 339 -13.01 -2.85 1.84
C GLN A 339 -12.40 -1.66 1.06
N CYS A 340 -11.48 -1.92 0.14
CA CYS A 340 -10.85 -0.85 -0.65
C CYS A 340 -11.76 -0.21 -1.71
N GLY A 341 -12.99 -0.70 -1.91
CA GLY A 341 -13.94 -0.17 -2.89
C GLY A 341 -13.62 -0.46 -4.36
N ALA A 342 -12.45 -0.99 -4.73
CA ALA A 342 -12.08 -1.22 -6.13
C ALA A 342 -13.15 -2.02 -6.92
N CYS A 343 -13.70 -3.08 -6.33
CA CYS A 343 -14.73 -3.89 -6.99
C CYS A 343 -16.05 -3.13 -7.24
N ILE A 344 -16.37 -2.14 -6.41
CA ILE A 344 -17.54 -1.26 -6.56
C ILE A 344 -17.27 -0.28 -7.71
N VAL A 345 -16.15 0.45 -7.63
CA VAL A 345 -15.74 1.46 -8.63
C VAL A 345 -15.62 0.86 -10.04
N GLN A 346 -15.17 -0.39 -10.15
CA GLN A 346 -14.98 -1.04 -11.44
C GLN A 346 -16.19 -1.82 -11.96
N CYS A 347 -17.28 -1.95 -11.20
CA CYS A 347 -18.44 -2.71 -11.66
C CYS A 347 -19.21 -1.90 -12.73
N PRO A 348 -19.31 -2.38 -13.98
CA PRO A 348 -20.01 -1.63 -15.03
C PRO A 348 -21.54 -1.66 -14.91
N PHE A 349 -22.07 -2.48 -13.99
CA PHE A 349 -23.50 -2.73 -13.79
C PHE A 349 -23.97 -2.28 -12.41
N ASP A 350 -23.11 -1.62 -11.62
CA ASP A 350 -23.42 -1.14 -10.27
C ASP A 350 -23.98 -2.24 -9.35
N ALA A 351 -23.57 -3.49 -9.57
CA ALA A 351 -24.03 -4.65 -8.81
C ALA A 351 -23.37 -4.77 -7.43
N LEU A 352 -22.42 -3.90 -7.10
CA LEU A 352 -21.67 -3.93 -5.84
C LEU A 352 -21.83 -2.58 -5.14
N SER A 353 -22.08 -2.61 -3.84
CA SER A 353 -22.21 -1.40 -3.02
C SER A 353 -21.68 -1.63 -1.61
N PHE A 354 -21.43 -0.55 -0.88
CA PHE A 354 -21.25 -0.61 0.56
C PHE A 354 -22.62 -0.63 1.25
N ALA A 355 -22.78 -1.52 2.21
CA ALA A 355 -23.98 -1.63 3.04
C ALA A 355 -23.61 -1.65 4.52
N ALA A 356 -24.52 -1.19 5.37
CA ALA A 356 -24.37 -1.38 6.81
C ALA A 356 -24.27 -2.89 7.13
N PRO A 357 -23.42 -3.29 8.08
CA PRO A 357 -23.36 -4.67 8.54
C PRO A 357 -24.75 -5.08 9.06
N SER A 358 -25.20 -6.26 8.62
CA SER A 358 -26.51 -6.84 8.95
C SER A 358 -26.62 -7.24 10.42
#